data_AF-A0A9N9UHV2-F1
#
_entry.id   AF-A0A9N9UHV2-F1
#
_cell.length_a   1.000
_cell.length_b   1.000
_cell.length_c   1.000
_cell.angle_alpha   90.00
_cell.angle_beta   90.00
_cell.angle_gamma   90.00
#
_symmetry.space_group_name_H-M   'P 1'
#
loop_
_entity.id
_entity.type
_entity.pdbx_description
1 polymer ?
#
loop_
_entity_poly.entity_id
_entity_poly.type
_entity_poly.pdbx_seq_one_letter_code
_entity_poly.pdbx_strand_id
1 'polypeptide(L)'
;MEASYALVRLMERNDTPVFHEIIDSVHGAIFLGCPHPTVNKLDPYNKLNLLLKTCTGLSNQLLQSLQGGNILVSRLSKRFESLPVQLDVISAYESAPTKTSSGFFGSKYDVVSLSFSLNHACLTVHQIVDRETAEIGVVDEELICVDVSHFDICDVPATGSLHLSIEKMLKEVPTAPPLSTYALSQIGTSCPTSFFFSY
;
A
#
# COMPACT_ATOMS: atom_id res chain seq x y z
N MET A 1 -4.63 2.90 2.40
CA MET A 1 -5.82 2.10 2.77
C MET A 1 -7.04 2.45 1.94
N GLU A 2 -7.29 3.73 1.66
CA GLU A 2 -8.45 4.15 0.84
C GLU A 2 -8.39 3.66 -0.62
N ALA A 3 -7.20 3.64 -1.25
CA ALA A 3 -7.06 3.21 -2.65
C ALA A 3 -7.45 1.74 -2.88
N SER A 4 -6.90 0.80 -2.10
CA SER A 4 -7.26 -0.62 -2.19
C SER A 4 -8.73 -0.87 -1.84
N TYR A 5 -9.28 -0.13 -0.89
CA TYR A 5 -10.71 -0.23 -0.53
C TYR A 5 -11.62 0.32 -1.64
N ALA A 6 -11.27 1.46 -2.22
CA ALA A 6 -11.99 2.06 -3.34
C ALA A 6 -11.97 1.13 -4.56
N LEU A 7 -10.80 0.56 -4.90
CA LEU A 7 -10.67 -0.42 -5.98
C LEU A 7 -11.54 -1.65 -5.71
N VAL A 8 -11.46 -2.26 -4.52
CA VAL A 8 -12.30 -3.43 -4.20
C VAL A 8 -13.79 -3.09 -4.23
N ARG A 9 -14.20 -1.93 -3.70
CA ARG A 9 -15.61 -1.48 -3.73
C ARG A 9 -16.13 -1.25 -5.15
N LEU A 10 -15.28 -0.68 -6.00
CA LEU A 10 -15.57 -0.51 -7.42
C LEU A 10 -15.77 -1.89 -8.05
N MET A 11 -14.89 -2.84 -7.72
CA MET A 11 -14.86 -4.22 -8.23
C MET A 11 -15.95 -5.14 -7.70
N GLU A 12 -16.53 -4.84 -6.54
CA GLU A 12 -17.77 -5.50 -6.07
C GLU A 12 -19.00 -5.14 -6.94
N ARG A 13 -18.89 -4.12 -7.81
CA ARG A 13 -19.94 -3.72 -8.78
C ARG A 13 -19.60 -4.14 -10.21
N ASN A 14 -18.88 -5.26 -10.35
CA ASN A 14 -18.34 -5.76 -11.62
C ASN A 14 -19.37 -5.92 -12.75
N ASP A 15 -20.65 -6.02 -12.41
CA ASP A 15 -21.74 -6.18 -13.38
C ASP A 15 -22.29 -4.84 -13.93
N THR A 16 -21.74 -3.69 -13.51
CA THR A 16 -22.24 -2.39 -13.95
C THR A 16 -21.45 -1.84 -15.14
N PRO A 17 -22.09 -1.25 -16.16
CA PRO A 17 -21.37 -0.61 -17.26
C PRO A 17 -20.37 0.46 -16.80
N VAL A 18 -20.72 1.18 -15.74
CA VAL A 18 -19.86 2.20 -15.10
C VAL A 18 -18.60 1.58 -14.51
N PHE A 19 -18.69 0.36 -13.97
CA PHE A 19 -17.51 -0.35 -13.48
C PHE A 19 -16.54 -0.67 -14.61
N HIS A 20 -17.04 -1.18 -15.74
CA HIS A 20 -16.21 -1.45 -16.91
C HIS A 20 -15.58 -0.16 -17.42
N GLU A 21 -16.34 0.94 -17.55
CA GLU A 21 -15.77 2.23 -17.94
C GLU A 21 -14.65 2.71 -16.99
N ILE A 22 -14.80 2.51 -15.69
CA ILE A 22 -13.78 2.94 -14.71
C ILE A 22 -12.58 2.00 -14.73
N ILE A 23 -12.76 0.68 -14.70
CA ILE A 23 -11.63 -0.26 -14.75
C ILE A 23 -10.88 -0.16 -16.07
N ASP A 24 -11.58 0.01 -17.19
CA ASP A 24 -10.95 0.24 -18.50
C ASP A 24 -10.20 1.59 -18.54
N SER A 25 -10.51 2.51 -17.62
CA SER A 25 -9.76 3.76 -17.44
C SER A 25 -8.58 3.66 -16.46
N VAL A 26 -8.46 2.56 -15.71
CA VAL A 26 -7.33 2.31 -14.81
C VAL A 26 -6.27 1.53 -15.57
N HIS A 27 -5.15 2.20 -15.87
CA HIS A 27 -4.02 1.57 -16.55
C HIS A 27 -3.12 0.77 -15.59
N GLY A 28 -2.97 1.24 -14.35
CA GLY A 28 -2.12 0.60 -13.37
C GLY A 28 -2.33 1.13 -11.95
N ALA A 29 -1.65 0.52 -11.00
CA ALA A 29 -1.67 0.90 -9.59
C ALA A 29 -0.26 1.02 -9.01
N ILE A 30 -0.03 2.07 -8.23
CA ILE A 30 1.25 2.31 -7.56
C ILE A 30 1.01 2.27 -6.05
N PHE A 31 1.73 1.39 -5.37
CA PHE A 31 1.68 1.20 -3.92
C PHE A 31 3.02 1.64 -3.30
N LEU A 32 3.01 2.72 -2.55
CA LEU A 32 4.20 3.25 -1.88
C LEU A 32 4.16 2.89 -0.40
N GLY A 33 5.02 1.95 0.03
CA GLY A 33 5.06 1.52 1.43
C GLY A 33 3.73 0.95 1.92
N CYS A 34 2.97 0.29 1.04
CA CYS A 34 1.68 -0.28 1.44
C CYS A 34 1.87 -1.75 1.82
N PRO A 35 1.54 -2.17 3.06
CA PRO A 35 1.60 -3.57 3.42
C PRO A 35 0.41 -4.34 2.83
N HIS A 36 0.69 -5.51 2.26
CA HIS A 36 -0.28 -6.45 1.70
C HIS A 36 -0.29 -7.76 2.49
N PRO A 37 -1.02 -7.80 3.62
CA PRO A 37 -1.05 -8.95 4.51
C PRO A 37 -1.91 -10.07 3.92
N THR A 38 -1.34 -10.92 3.07
CA THR A 38 -2.03 -12.13 2.60
C THR A 38 -1.87 -13.26 3.61
N VAL A 39 -2.91 -14.10 3.75
CA VAL A 39 -3.00 -15.14 4.79
C VAL A 39 -1.91 -16.22 4.69
N ASN A 40 -1.16 -16.23 3.58
CA ASN A 40 -0.10 -17.18 3.28
C ASN A 40 1.29 -16.71 3.76
N LYS A 41 1.43 -15.45 4.20
CA LYS A 41 2.70 -14.88 4.67
C LYS A 41 2.96 -15.22 6.13
N LEU A 42 4.23 -15.25 6.51
CA LEU A 42 4.62 -15.49 7.90
C LEU A 42 4.21 -14.25 8.71
N ASP A 43 3.25 -14.42 9.63
CA ASP A 43 2.81 -13.37 10.54
C ASP A 43 2.30 -12.08 9.85
N PRO A 44 1.21 -12.18 9.05
CA PRO A 44 0.78 -11.13 8.12
C PRO A 44 0.36 -9.85 8.85
N TYR A 45 0.08 -9.92 10.14
CA TYR A 45 -0.48 -8.80 10.90
C TYR A 45 0.54 -8.02 11.70
N ASN A 46 1.73 -8.58 11.97
CA ASN A 46 2.69 -7.89 12.83
C ASN A 46 3.27 -6.62 12.19
N LYS A 47 3.55 -6.65 10.89
CA LYS A 47 4.01 -5.46 10.15
C LYS A 47 2.90 -4.42 9.99
N LEU A 48 1.64 -4.86 9.78
CA LEU A 48 0.49 -3.96 9.78
C LEU A 48 0.27 -3.30 11.16
N ASN A 49 0.39 -4.07 12.25
CA ASN A 49 0.31 -3.55 13.61
C ASN A 49 1.46 -2.60 13.91
N LEU A 50 2.67 -2.90 13.42
CA LEU A 50 3.85 -2.04 13.55
C LEU A 50 3.62 -0.71 12.82
N LEU A 51 3.10 -0.75 11.60
CA LEU A 51 2.71 0.43 10.82
C LEU A 51 1.69 1.26 11.58
N LEU A 52 0.58 0.64 12.02
CA LEU A 52 -0.47 1.34 12.77
C LEU A 52 0.10 1.99 14.01
N LYS A 53 0.83 1.24 14.84
CA LYS A 53 1.49 1.77 16.05
C LYS A 53 2.37 2.98 15.74
N THR A 54 3.15 2.88 14.67
CA THR A 54 4.12 3.90 14.28
C THR A 54 3.44 5.17 13.77
N CYS A 55 2.43 5.04 12.91
CA CYS A 55 1.77 6.20 12.28
C CYS A 55 0.74 6.88 13.19
N THR A 56 0.16 6.15 14.15
CA THR A 56 -0.98 6.66 14.95
C THR A 56 -0.66 6.80 16.44
N GLY A 57 0.45 6.24 16.91
CA GLY A 57 0.82 6.23 18.33
C GLY A 57 -0.13 5.40 19.21
N LEU A 58 -0.96 4.53 18.63
CA LEU A 58 -1.94 3.74 19.38
C LEU A 58 -1.27 2.78 20.37
N SER A 59 -1.94 2.56 21.51
CA SER A 59 -1.50 1.59 22.51
C SER A 59 -1.70 0.14 22.01
N ASN A 60 -0.91 -0.80 22.54
CA ASN A 60 -1.05 -2.22 22.20
C ASN A 60 -2.47 -2.77 22.49
N GLN A 61 -3.15 -2.28 23.53
CA GLN A 61 -4.52 -2.67 23.85
C GLN A 61 -5.52 -2.21 22.79
N LEU A 62 -5.35 -0.98 22.30
CA LEU A 62 -6.21 -0.44 21.25
C LEU A 62 -5.95 -1.14 19.91
N LEU A 63 -4.68 -1.43 19.58
CA LEU A 63 -4.33 -2.26 18.42
C LEU A 63 -4.95 -3.66 18.48
N GLN A 64 -4.98 -4.31 19.66
CA GLN A 64 -5.66 -5.59 19.84
C GLN A 64 -7.18 -5.48 19.57
N SER A 65 -7.82 -4.40 19.98
CA SER A 65 -9.24 -4.18 19.68
C SER A 65 -9.51 -3.92 18.19
N LEU A 66 -8.50 -3.49 17.43
CA LEU A 66 -8.57 -3.25 15.98
C LEU A 66 -8.25 -4.50 15.14
N GLN A 67 -8.04 -5.67 15.76
CA GLN A 67 -7.76 -6.92 15.04
C GLN A 67 -8.81 -7.26 13.96
N GLY A 68 -10.07 -6.86 14.15
CA GLY A 68 -11.11 -6.99 13.12
C GLY A 68 -10.80 -6.22 11.83
N GLY A 69 -10.12 -5.06 11.94
CA GLY A 69 -9.65 -4.28 10.79
C GLY A 69 -8.52 -4.97 10.03
N ASN A 70 -7.62 -5.66 10.73
CA ASN A 70 -6.55 -6.43 10.09
C ASN A 70 -7.10 -7.57 9.22
N ILE A 71 -8.16 -8.24 9.68
CA ILE A 71 -8.88 -9.27 8.91
C ILE A 71 -9.48 -8.66 7.64
N LEU A 72 -10.06 -7.45 7.72
CA LEU A 72 -10.60 -6.76 6.56
C LEU A 72 -9.50 -6.44 5.55
N VAL A 73 -8.39 -5.84 5.98
CA VAL A 73 -7.25 -5.50 5.11
C VAL A 73 -6.69 -6.76 4.43
N SER A 74 -6.57 -7.87 5.15
CA SER A 74 -6.12 -9.14 4.58
C SER A 74 -7.09 -9.69 3.53
N ARG A 75 -8.39 -9.63 3.80
CA ARG A 75 -9.42 -10.03 2.82
C ARG A 75 -9.39 -9.15 1.57
N LEU A 76 -9.19 -7.83 1.71
CA LEU A 76 -9.06 -6.91 0.59
C LEU A 76 -7.81 -7.23 -0.23
N SER A 77 -6.68 -7.46 0.43
CA SER A 77 -5.41 -7.81 -0.23
C SER A 77 -5.55 -9.11 -1.02
N LYS A 78 -6.13 -10.15 -0.40
CA LYS A 78 -6.39 -11.43 -1.08
C LYS A 78 -7.38 -11.29 -2.24
N ARG A 79 -8.40 -10.45 -2.10
CA ARG A 79 -9.34 -10.18 -3.20
C ARG A 79 -8.61 -9.52 -4.36
N PHE A 80 -7.78 -8.52 -4.07
CA PHE A 80 -7.02 -7.80 -5.08
C PHE A 80 -6.07 -8.73 -5.84
N GLU A 81 -5.35 -9.60 -5.14
CA GLU A 81 -4.52 -10.67 -5.73
C GLU A 81 -5.30 -11.56 -6.71
N SER A 82 -6.56 -11.88 -6.38
CA SER A 82 -7.41 -12.77 -7.19
C SER A 82 -8.19 -12.10 -8.32
N LEU A 83 -7.98 -10.80 -8.56
CA LEU A 83 -8.76 -10.07 -9.56
C LEU A 83 -8.40 -10.53 -10.97
N PRO A 84 -9.39 -10.81 -11.83
CA PRO A 84 -9.16 -11.16 -13.23
C PRO A 84 -8.96 -9.89 -14.08
N VAL A 85 -8.12 -8.95 -13.61
CA VAL A 85 -7.81 -7.71 -14.32
C VAL A 85 -6.30 -7.64 -14.52
N GLN A 86 -5.89 -7.38 -15.75
CA GLN A 86 -4.50 -7.13 -16.07
C GLN A 86 -4.22 -5.65 -15.81
N LEU A 87 -3.59 -5.36 -14.68
CA LEU A 87 -3.15 -4.03 -14.28
C LEU A 87 -1.64 -4.07 -14.10
N ASP A 88 -0.94 -3.07 -14.62
CA ASP A 88 0.46 -2.87 -14.28
C ASP A 88 0.52 -2.41 -12.81
N VAL A 89 1.27 -3.14 -11.98
CA VAL A 89 1.36 -2.84 -10.54
C VAL A 89 2.80 -2.53 -10.17
N ILE A 90 3.03 -1.38 -9.53
CA ILE A 90 4.31 -1.07 -8.89
C ILE A 90 4.11 -1.11 -7.38
N SER A 91 4.90 -1.93 -6.70
CA SER A 91 4.95 -2.02 -5.24
C SER A 91 6.32 -1.59 -4.73
N ALA A 92 6.39 -0.39 -4.15
CA ALA A 92 7.61 0.14 -3.57
C ALA A 92 7.73 -0.21 -2.09
N TYR A 93 8.91 -0.67 -1.68
CA TYR A 93 9.24 -1.01 -0.30
C TYR A 93 10.53 -0.34 0.16
N GLU A 94 10.67 -0.16 1.47
CA GLU A 94 11.79 0.56 2.07
C GLU A 94 12.97 -0.39 2.35
N SER A 95 14.20 0.06 2.11
CA SER A 95 15.40 -0.64 2.63
C SER A 95 15.96 -0.02 3.89
N ALA A 96 15.75 1.27 4.12
CA ALA A 96 16.30 1.95 5.29
C ALA A 96 15.39 1.75 6.51
N PRO A 97 15.96 1.58 7.72
CA PRO A 97 15.20 1.57 8.96
C PRO A 97 14.35 2.81 9.17
N THR A 98 13.13 2.61 9.69
CA THR A 98 12.29 3.72 10.11
C THR A 98 12.58 4.13 11.55
N LYS A 99 12.63 5.43 11.83
CA LYS A 99 12.83 5.99 13.17
C LYS A 99 11.56 6.68 13.66
N THR A 100 11.16 6.42 14.90
CA THR A 100 10.01 7.07 15.56
C THR A 100 10.45 7.90 16.75
N SER A 101 9.76 9.01 17.00
CA SER A 101 9.91 9.76 18.26
C SER A 101 8.98 9.18 19.31
N SER A 102 9.49 8.91 20.53
CA SER A 102 8.61 8.56 21.66
C SER A 102 8.93 9.44 22.89
N GLY A 103 7.89 9.95 23.55
CA GLY A 103 7.98 10.70 24.81
C GLY A 103 8.03 12.23 24.69
N PHE A 104 7.82 12.91 25.83
CA PHE A 104 7.75 14.38 25.99
C PHE A 104 9.07 15.13 25.67
N PHE A 105 10.17 14.43 25.39
CA PHE A 105 11.48 15.00 25.09
C PHE A 105 12.04 14.61 23.70
N GLY A 106 11.22 14.09 22.80
CA GLY A 106 11.49 14.11 21.35
C GLY A 106 12.69 13.32 20.82
N SER A 107 13.29 12.41 21.60
CA SER A 107 14.35 11.54 21.10
C SER A 107 13.79 10.58 20.04
N LYS A 108 14.46 10.53 18.87
CA LYS A 108 14.18 9.58 17.79
C LYS A 108 14.86 8.24 18.10
N TYR A 109 14.12 7.15 17.99
CA TYR A 109 14.60 5.78 18.17
C TYR A 109 14.26 4.97 16.93
N ASP A 110 15.10 4.00 16.58
CA ASP A 110 14.79 3.05 15.53
C ASP A 110 13.52 2.27 15.88
N VAL A 111 12.69 1.99 14.88
CA VAL A 111 11.59 1.04 15.01
C VAL A 111 12.20 -0.33 15.19
N VAL A 112 12.09 -0.85 16.40
CA VAL A 112 12.74 -2.09 16.81
C VAL A 112 11.69 -3.07 17.30
N SER A 113 11.81 -4.32 16.89
CA SER A 113 11.00 -5.41 17.40
C SER A 113 11.92 -6.54 17.86
N LEU A 114 11.55 -7.16 18.98
CA LEU A 114 12.22 -8.32 19.51
C LEU A 114 11.72 -9.54 18.75
N SER A 115 12.61 -10.15 17.97
CA SER A 115 12.36 -11.46 17.39
C SER A 115 12.99 -12.53 18.28
N PHE A 116 12.21 -13.56 18.60
CA PHE A 116 12.68 -14.72 19.35
C PHE A 116 12.88 -15.87 18.36
N SER A 117 14.13 -16.23 18.10
CA SER A 117 14.46 -17.39 17.28
C SER A 117 15.13 -18.44 18.14
N LEU A 118 14.40 -19.54 18.38
CA LEU A 118 14.74 -20.84 18.99
C LEU A 118 15.65 -20.92 20.22
N ASN A 119 16.32 -19.86 20.69
CA ASN A 119 17.08 -19.67 21.94
C ASN A 119 17.80 -18.30 22.01
N HIS A 120 17.67 -17.43 20.99
CA HIS A 120 18.23 -16.07 21.00
C HIS A 120 17.13 -15.02 20.81
N ALA A 121 17.12 -14.04 21.70
CA ALA A 121 16.44 -12.77 21.46
C ALA A 121 17.36 -11.90 20.61
N CYS A 122 16.92 -11.58 19.39
CA CYS A 122 17.63 -10.65 18.53
C CYS A 122 16.86 -9.33 18.49
N LEU A 123 17.58 -8.22 18.69
CA LEU A 123 17.06 -6.89 18.49
C LEU A 123 17.12 -6.58 16.99
N THR A 124 15.99 -6.69 16.30
CA THR A 124 15.95 -6.38 14.86
C THR A 124 15.48 -4.94 14.69
N VAL A 125 16.26 -4.15 13.97
CA VAL A 125 15.86 -2.83 13.47
C VAL A 125 15.01 -3.06 12.22
N HIS A 126 13.77 -2.57 12.22
CA HIS A 126 12.78 -2.93 11.20
C HIS A 126 12.58 -1.84 10.16
N GLN A 127 12.47 -2.32 8.92
CA GLN A 127 11.62 -1.74 7.90
C GLN A 127 10.16 -2.01 8.30
N ILE A 128 9.30 -0.99 8.24
CA ILE A 128 7.87 -1.14 8.49
C ILE A 128 7.24 -1.95 7.36
N VAL A 129 7.62 -1.65 6.12
CA VAL A 129 7.17 -2.40 4.94
C VAL A 129 8.38 -2.89 4.15
N ASP A 130 8.75 -4.14 4.42
CA ASP A 130 9.78 -4.86 3.66
C ASP A 130 9.21 -5.47 2.37
N ARG A 131 10.09 -6.08 1.56
CA ARG A 131 9.71 -6.71 0.29
C ARG A 131 8.57 -7.71 0.43
N GLU A 132 8.68 -8.64 1.38
CA GLU A 132 7.67 -9.69 1.58
C GLU A 132 6.34 -9.06 1.95
N THR A 133 6.33 -8.01 2.76
CA THR A 133 5.09 -7.34 3.17
C THR A 133 4.50 -6.50 2.02
N ALA A 134 5.33 -5.88 1.17
CA ALA A 134 4.87 -5.08 0.04
C ALA A 134 4.32 -5.91 -1.13
N GLU A 135 4.80 -7.13 -1.31
CA GLU A 135 4.39 -8.00 -2.44
C GLU A 135 2.90 -8.32 -2.41
N ILE A 136 2.21 -8.15 -3.53
CA ILE A 136 0.80 -8.53 -3.68
C ILE A 136 0.69 -9.95 -4.22
N GLY A 137 1.53 -10.29 -5.20
CA GLY A 137 1.54 -11.57 -5.89
C GLY A 137 0.73 -11.58 -7.20
N VAL A 138 0.50 -10.43 -7.83
CA VAL A 138 -0.16 -10.36 -9.16
C VAL A 138 0.85 -10.59 -10.29
N VAL A 139 0.36 -11.00 -11.47
CA VAL A 139 1.20 -11.48 -12.59
C VAL A 139 2.19 -10.42 -13.10
N ASP A 140 1.78 -9.16 -13.16
CA ASP A 140 2.55 -8.04 -13.71
C ASP A 140 2.99 -7.03 -12.61
N GLU A 141 3.37 -7.54 -11.44
CA GLU A 141 3.88 -6.72 -10.32
C GLU A 141 5.38 -6.44 -10.42
N GLU A 142 5.75 -5.16 -10.43
CA GLU A 142 7.13 -4.68 -10.26
C GLU A 142 7.39 -4.30 -8.80
N LEU A 143 8.28 -5.03 -8.12
CA LEU A 143 8.71 -4.73 -6.76
C LEU A 143 9.97 -3.87 -6.76
N ILE A 144 9.86 -2.65 -6.23
CA ILE A 144 10.96 -1.67 -6.23
C ILE A 144 11.44 -1.40 -4.80
N CYS A 145 12.71 -1.69 -4.56
CA CYS A 145 13.39 -1.31 -3.32
C CYS A 145 13.78 0.17 -3.39
N VAL A 146 13.47 0.94 -2.35
CA VAL A 146 13.83 2.36 -2.24
C VAL A 146 14.68 2.58 -1.00
N ASP A 147 15.83 3.24 -1.18
CA ASP A 147 16.80 3.52 -0.10
C ASP A 147 16.40 4.73 0.75
N VAL A 148 15.23 4.60 1.38
CA VAL A 148 14.59 5.62 2.21
C VAL A 148 13.87 4.94 3.38
N SER A 149 13.48 5.74 4.38
CA SER A 149 12.63 5.25 5.47
C SER A 149 11.16 5.25 5.05
N HIS A 150 10.29 4.61 5.85
CA HIS A 150 8.85 4.58 5.56
C HIS A 150 8.24 5.97 5.36
N PHE A 151 8.66 6.94 6.18
CA PHE A 151 8.10 8.28 6.14
C PHE A 151 8.55 9.08 4.92
N ASP A 152 9.65 8.68 4.29
CA ASP A 152 10.23 9.36 3.13
C ASP A 152 9.94 8.60 1.83
N ILE A 153 9.18 7.49 1.86
CA ILE A 153 8.92 6.65 0.67
C ILE A 153 8.08 7.36 -0.40
N CYS A 154 7.33 8.39 0.00
CA CYS A 154 6.58 9.25 -0.89
C CYS A 154 7.46 10.33 -1.56
N ASP A 155 8.64 10.61 -1.00
CA ASP A 155 9.60 11.59 -1.54
C ASP A 155 10.43 10.94 -2.66
N VAL A 156 9.75 10.60 -3.77
CA VAL A 156 10.35 9.87 -4.88
C VAL A 156 11.33 10.77 -5.64
N PRO A 157 12.66 10.52 -5.59
CA PRO A 157 13.63 11.35 -6.30
C PRO A 157 13.51 11.11 -7.80
N ALA A 158 13.55 12.19 -8.61
CA ALA A 158 13.38 12.13 -10.06
C ALA A 158 14.39 11.22 -10.79
N THR A 159 15.55 10.96 -10.18
CA THR A 159 16.59 10.08 -10.72
C THR A 159 16.52 8.65 -10.18
N GLY A 160 15.60 8.35 -9.28
CA GLY A 160 15.46 7.04 -8.64
C GLY A 160 14.78 6.01 -9.54
N SER A 161 15.06 4.73 -9.29
CA SER A 161 14.41 3.60 -9.99
C SER A 161 12.90 3.68 -9.94
N LEU A 162 12.33 3.98 -8.76
CA LEU A 162 10.90 4.16 -8.58
C LEU A 162 10.32 5.25 -9.50
N HIS A 163 11.00 6.39 -9.63
CA HIS A 163 10.55 7.45 -10.53
C HIS A 163 10.54 7.00 -11.99
N LEU A 164 11.61 6.32 -12.43
CA LEU A 164 11.73 5.84 -13.80
C LEU A 164 10.65 4.80 -14.14
N SER A 165 10.33 3.88 -13.22
CA SER A 165 9.26 2.90 -13.42
C SER A 165 7.88 3.56 -13.44
N ILE A 166 7.63 4.55 -12.57
CA ILE A 166 6.39 5.35 -12.60
C ILE A 166 6.28 6.11 -13.93
N GLU A 167 7.37 6.77 -14.37
CA GLU A 167 7.38 7.53 -15.61
C GLU A 167 7.15 6.63 -16.83
N LYS A 168 7.73 5.42 -16.82
CA LYS A 168 7.49 4.40 -17.84
C LYS A 168 6.01 4.00 -17.89
N MET A 169 5.42 3.63 -16.75
CA MET A 169 4.00 3.29 -16.65
C MET A 169 3.11 4.43 -17.16
N LEU A 170 3.40 5.67 -16.79
CA LEU A 170 2.63 6.85 -17.23
C LEU A 170 2.76 7.14 -18.74
N LYS A 171 3.91 6.83 -19.35
CA LYS A 171 4.12 6.98 -20.81
C LYS A 171 3.42 5.91 -21.62
N GLU A 172 3.20 4.74 -21.03
CA GLU A 172 2.54 3.59 -21.67
C GLU A 172 1.01 3.70 -21.61
N VAL A 173 0.46 4.63 -20.81
CA VAL A 173 -0.98 4.95 -20.77
C VAL A 173 -1.43 5.35 -22.19
N PRO A 174 -2.26 4.53 -22.87
CA PRO A 174 -2.87 4.92 -24.12
C PRO A 174 -3.68 6.19 -23.86
N THR A 175 -3.71 7.14 -24.81
CA THR A 175 -4.66 8.26 -24.74
C THR A 175 -6.08 7.71 -24.79
N ALA A 176 -6.62 7.35 -23.63
CA ALA A 176 -7.97 6.84 -23.50
C ALA A 176 -8.96 7.95 -23.89
N PRO A 177 -10.06 7.62 -24.59
CA PRO A 177 -11.12 8.58 -24.80
C PRO A 177 -11.62 9.08 -23.44
N PRO A 178 -11.94 10.38 -23.30
CA PRO A 178 -12.41 10.92 -22.02
C PRO A 178 -13.66 10.16 -21.55
N LEU A 179 -13.69 9.84 -20.24
CA LEU A 179 -14.85 9.22 -19.60
C LEU A 179 -16.13 9.97 -19.96
N SER A 180 -17.21 9.24 -20.26
CA SER A 180 -18.49 9.86 -20.57
C SER A 180 -18.95 10.73 -19.38
N THR A 181 -19.58 11.88 -19.65
CA THR A 181 -20.16 12.74 -18.61
C THR A 181 -21.16 12.01 -17.70
N TYR A 182 -21.74 10.90 -18.19
CA TYR A 182 -22.60 10.03 -17.41
C TYR A 182 -21.83 9.26 -16.34
N ALA A 183 -20.67 8.68 -16.67
CA ALA A 183 -19.77 8.01 -15.73
C ALA A 183 -19.35 8.95 -14.59
N LEU A 184 -18.93 10.17 -14.94
CA LEU A 184 -18.52 11.21 -14.00
C LEU A 184 -19.65 11.63 -13.05
N SER A 185 -20.90 11.64 -13.51
CA SER A 185 -22.07 11.98 -12.68
C SER A 185 -22.43 10.91 -11.65
N GLN A 186 -22.11 9.63 -11.92
CA GLN A 186 -22.34 8.50 -11.02
C GLN A 186 -21.24 8.33 -9.96
N ILE A 187 -20.06 8.91 -10.18
CA ILE A 187 -18.94 8.90 -9.24
C ILE A 187 -19.22 9.80 -8.01
N GLY A 188 -20.20 10.68 -8.09
CA GLY A 188 -20.54 11.60 -7.00
C GLY A 188 -19.49 12.71 -6.86
N THR A 189 -19.96 13.95 -6.74
CA THR A 189 -19.14 15.18 -6.70
C THR A 189 -18.33 15.34 -5.40
N SER A 190 -17.89 14.26 -4.76
CA SER A 190 -17.09 14.29 -3.53
C SER A 190 -15.66 13.79 -3.71
N CYS A 191 -15.24 13.37 -4.90
CA CYS A 191 -13.83 13.01 -5.18
C CYS A 191 -13.23 14.04 -6.14
N PRO A 192 -12.27 14.87 -5.69
CA PRO A 192 -11.59 15.81 -6.57
C PRO A 192 -10.74 15.04 -7.58
N THR A 193 -10.89 15.47 -8.83
CA THR A 193 -10.32 14.91 -10.05
C THR A 193 -8.83 15.20 -10.11
N SER A 194 -8.05 14.46 -9.32
CA SER A 194 -6.60 14.30 -9.45
C SER A 194 -6.16 13.30 -8.40
N PHE A 195 -6.06 12.02 -8.77
CA PHE A 195 -5.40 11.01 -7.94
C PHE A 195 -3.88 11.20 -8.03
N PHE A 196 -3.39 12.27 -7.39
CA PHE A 196 -2.03 12.37 -6.89
C PHE A 196 -2.14 12.28 -5.37
N PHE A 197 -1.83 11.12 -4.79
CA PHE A 197 -1.66 11.00 -3.35
C PHE A 197 -0.22 11.38 -3.01
N SER A 198 0.01 12.67 -2.73
CA SER A 198 1.09 13.08 -1.83
C SER A 198 0.49 13.12 -0.42
N TYR A 199 1.05 12.34 0.50
CA TYR A 199 0.99 12.63 1.93
C TYR A 199 2.14 13.57 2.28
#